data_AF-W5SX71-F1
#
_entry.id   AF-W5SX71-F1
#
_cell.length_a   1.000
_cell.length_b   1.000
_cell.length_c   1.000
_cell.angle_alpha   90.00
_cell.angle_beta   90.00
_cell.angle_gamma   90.00
#
_symmetry.space_group_name_H-M   'P 1'
#
loop_
_entity.id
_entity.type
_entity.pdbx_description
1 polymer ?
#
loop_
_entity_poly.entity_id
_entity_poly.type
_entity_poly.pdbx_seq_one_letter_code
_entity_poly.pdbx_strand_id
1 'polypeptide(L)'
;MDIKINNNFDLIFNNDLNIIDGVEEQKQRLFIFLKTLKGSISYAPQWGLDYLYLLKVCKLGKLNQIKTYFYNVINELQINLVGIKVEIKLKKLNITFYFPGDSLETVINT
;
A
#
# COMPACT_ATOMS: atom_id res chain seq x y z
N MET A 1 5.67 11.74 -10.94
CA MET A 1 6.26 12.85 -10.16
C MET A 1 5.16 13.37 -9.27
N ASP A 2 5.43 13.54 -7.98
CA ASP A 2 4.42 13.90 -6.99
C ASP A 2 5.03 14.78 -5.89
N ILE A 3 4.20 15.50 -5.14
CA ILE A 3 4.64 16.28 -3.99
C ILE A 3 4.87 15.31 -2.83
N LYS A 4 6.05 15.39 -2.21
CA LYS A 4 6.40 14.51 -1.10
C LYS A 4 5.54 14.81 0.12
N ILE A 5 4.93 13.77 0.67
CA ILE A 5 4.24 13.81 1.96
C ILE A 5 4.98 12.98 3.01
N ASN A 6 4.80 13.35 4.27
CA ASN A 6 5.26 12.54 5.41
C ASN A 6 4.19 11.51 5.82
N ASN A 7 4.48 10.74 6.87
CA ASN A 7 3.58 9.73 7.41
C ASN A 7 2.26 10.27 7.99
N ASN A 8 2.19 11.57 8.27
CA ASN A 8 1.01 12.27 8.77
C ASN A 8 0.25 12.99 7.65
N PHE A 9 0.62 12.78 6.38
CA PHE A 9 0.08 13.48 5.21
C PHE A 9 0.41 14.97 5.14
N ASP A 10 1.42 15.44 5.88
CA ASP A 10 1.92 16.81 5.73
C ASP A 10 2.86 16.90 4.52
N LEU A 11 2.81 18.04 3.82
CA LEU A 11 3.75 18.35 2.74
C LEU A 11 5.17 18.55 3.31
N ILE A 12 6.18 17.99 2.65
CA ILE A 12 7.59 18.17 3.05
C ILE A 12 8.22 19.29 2.22
N PHE A 13 8.90 20.22 2.91
CA PHE A 13 9.65 21.33 2.30
C PHE A 13 11.14 21.22 2.60
N ASN A 14 11.99 21.51 1.63
CA ASN A 14 13.44 21.68 1.77
C ASN A 14 13.85 22.97 1.03
N ASN A 15 13.63 24.13 1.67
CA ASN A 15 13.59 25.48 1.07
C ASN A 15 12.47 25.70 0.04
N ASP A 16 12.16 24.70 -0.79
CA ASP A 16 11.00 24.63 -1.70
C ASP A 16 10.18 23.36 -1.45
N LEU A 17 9.05 23.20 -2.17
CA LEU A 17 8.27 21.96 -2.17
C LEU A 17 9.15 20.79 -2.59
N ASN A 18 9.21 19.76 -1.74
CA ASN A 18 9.98 18.56 -2.06
C ASN A 18 9.17 17.68 -3.02
N ILE A 19 9.78 17.31 -4.13
CA ILE A 19 9.14 16.54 -5.20
C ILE A 19 9.83 15.18 -5.28
N ILE A 20 9.03 14.13 -5.48
CA ILE A 20 9.50 12.75 -5.66
C ILE A 20 9.09 12.21 -7.02
N ASP A 21 9.87 11.26 -7.54
CA ASP A 21 9.62 10.56 -8.78
C ASP A 21 10.07 9.08 -8.70
N GLY A 22 9.94 8.36 -9.82
CA GLY A 22 10.40 6.98 -9.94
C GLY A 22 9.76 6.03 -8.93
N VAL A 23 10.60 5.31 -8.18
CA VAL A 23 10.18 4.32 -7.18
C VAL A 23 9.57 4.98 -5.93
N GLU A 24 10.08 6.14 -5.52
CA GLU A 24 9.59 6.84 -4.32
C GLU A 24 8.16 7.34 -4.51
N GLU A 25 7.84 7.86 -5.70
CA GLU A 25 6.47 8.26 -6.04
C GLU A 25 5.50 7.06 -6.03
N GLN A 26 5.95 5.89 -6.49
CA GLN A 26 5.13 4.67 -6.47
C GLN A 26 4.90 4.16 -5.05
N LYS A 27 5.93 4.20 -4.20
CA LYS A 27 5.81 3.89 -2.77
C LYS A 27 4.85 4.83 -2.07
N GLN A 28 4.92 6.14 -2.34
CA GLN A 28 4.00 7.11 -1.78
C GLN A 28 2.56 6.83 -2.19
N ARG A 29 2.31 6.57 -3.48
CA ARG A 29 0.97 6.19 -3.97
C ARG A 29 0.43 4.93 -3.30
N LEU A 30 1.27 3.90 -3.14
CA LEU A 30 0.90 2.69 -2.38
C LEU A 30 0.62 3.00 -0.91
N PHE A 31 1.45 3.83 -0.28
CA PHE A 31 1.29 4.25 1.10
C PHE A 31 -0.06 4.93 1.33
N ILE A 32 -0.43 5.90 0.48
CA ILE A 32 -1.72 6.59 0.56
C ILE A 32 -2.86 5.57 0.45
N PHE A 33 -2.82 4.67 -0.54
CA PHE A 33 -3.84 3.63 -0.72
C PHE A 33 -4.00 2.75 0.52
N LEU A 34 -2.89 2.27 1.09
CA LEU A 34 -2.89 1.40 2.27
C LEU A 34 -3.43 2.11 3.52
N LYS A 35 -3.30 3.43 3.61
CA LYS A 35 -3.75 4.24 4.75
C LYS A 35 -5.18 4.74 4.61
N THR A 36 -5.71 4.83 3.39
CA THR A 36 -7.10 5.21 3.15
C THR A 36 -8.00 3.99 3.22
N LEU A 37 -9.02 4.02 4.08
CA LEU A 37 -10.03 2.96 4.10
C LEU A 37 -10.95 3.08 2.91
N LYS A 38 -11.29 1.92 2.32
CA LYS A 38 -12.28 1.86 1.24
C LYS A 38 -13.61 2.47 1.70
N GLY A 39 -14.16 3.38 0.90
CA GLY A 39 -15.39 4.12 1.20
C GLY A 39 -15.18 5.46 1.91
N SER A 40 -13.96 5.81 2.31
CA SER A 40 -13.69 7.11 2.97
C SER A 40 -13.65 8.30 2.00
N ILE A 41 -13.43 8.08 0.71
CA ILE A 41 -13.41 9.14 -0.30
C ILE A 41 -14.78 9.20 -0.99
N SER A 42 -15.52 10.29 -0.78
CA SER A 42 -16.91 10.45 -1.26
C SER A 42 -17.05 10.33 -2.78
N TYR A 43 -16.13 10.90 -3.55
CA TYR A 43 -16.14 10.86 -5.01
C TYR A 43 -15.48 9.60 -5.60
N ALA A 44 -14.83 8.78 -4.78
CA ALA A 44 -14.15 7.54 -5.19
C ALA A 44 -14.33 6.45 -4.11
N PRO A 45 -15.56 6.00 -3.82
CA PRO A 45 -15.84 5.12 -2.70
C PRO A 45 -15.21 3.72 -2.84
N GLN A 46 -14.79 3.35 -4.06
CA GLN A 46 -14.12 2.08 -4.31
C GLN A 46 -12.61 2.13 -4.03
N TRP A 47 -12.04 3.33 -3.85
CA TRP A 47 -10.60 3.52 -3.66
C TRP A 47 -10.20 3.38 -2.20
N GLY A 48 -9.03 2.77 -1.97
CA GLY A 48 -8.47 2.51 -0.65
C GLY A 48 -8.52 1.04 -0.23
N LEU A 49 -7.92 0.75 0.91
CA LEU A 49 -7.78 -0.57 1.49
C LEU A 49 -9.12 -1.13 1.98
N ASP A 50 -9.49 -2.31 1.49
CA ASP A 50 -10.65 -3.06 2.00
C ASP A 50 -10.23 -3.90 3.22
N TYR A 51 -10.17 -3.22 4.38
CA TYR A 51 -9.70 -3.83 5.62
C TYR A 51 -10.57 -5.00 6.09
N LEU A 52 -11.89 -4.91 5.91
CA LEU A 52 -12.83 -5.97 6.32
C LEU A 52 -12.65 -7.23 5.48
N TYR A 53 -12.49 -7.07 4.16
CA TYR A 53 -12.13 -8.18 3.28
C TYR A 53 -10.82 -8.83 3.71
N LEU A 54 -9.76 -8.04 3.90
CA LEU A 54 -8.45 -8.56 4.33
C LEU A 54 -8.55 -9.32 5.64
N LEU A 55 -9.24 -8.78 6.65
CA LEU A 55 -9.41 -9.43 7.95
C LEU A 55 -10.14 -10.79 7.81
N LYS A 56 -11.15 -10.88 6.95
CA LYS A 56 -11.85 -12.13 6.65
C LYS A 56 -10.91 -13.15 5.99
N VAL A 57 -10.14 -12.74 4.99
CA VAL A 57 -9.22 -13.64 4.27
C VAL A 57 -8.06 -14.09 5.16
N CYS A 58 -7.55 -13.20 6.02
CA CYS A 58 -6.50 -13.51 6.99
C CYS A 58 -6.96 -14.55 8.01
N LYS A 59 -8.18 -14.43 8.54
CA LYS A 59 -8.78 -15.44 9.45
C LYS A 59 -8.93 -16.81 8.80
N LEU A 60 -9.12 -16.85 7.48
CA LEU A 60 -9.18 -18.10 6.72
C LEU A 60 -7.79 -18.65 6.35
N GLY A 61 -6.71 -17.94 6.66
CA GLY A 61 -5.34 -18.36 6.35
C GLY A 61 -5.02 -18.42 4.85
N LYS A 62 -5.83 -17.77 3.99
CA LYS A 62 -5.72 -17.89 2.53
C LYS A 62 -4.68 -16.91 1.97
N LEU A 63 -3.40 -17.17 2.25
CA LEU A 63 -2.27 -16.32 1.81
C LEU A 63 -2.27 -16.02 0.31
N ASN A 64 -2.59 -17.01 -0.53
CA ASN A 64 -2.66 -16.80 -1.98
C ASN A 64 -3.72 -15.77 -2.38
N GLN A 65 -4.89 -15.75 -1.71
CA GLN A 65 -5.93 -14.76 -1.98
C GLN A 65 -5.47 -13.35 -1.58
N ILE A 66 -4.75 -13.22 -0.46
CA ILE A 66 -4.16 -11.95 -0.04
C ILE A 66 -3.13 -11.48 -1.07
N LYS A 67 -2.28 -12.39 -1.54
CA LYS A 67 -1.29 -12.10 -2.58
C LYS A 67 -1.95 -11.63 -3.87
N THR A 68 -2.99 -12.33 -4.34
CA THR A 68 -3.78 -11.93 -5.52
C THR A 68 -4.45 -10.57 -5.33
N TYR A 69 -5.03 -10.32 -4.15
CA TYR A 69 -5.61 -9.03 -3.82
C TYR A 69 -4.60 -7.89 -4.00
N PHE A 70 -3.40 -8.02 -3.43
CA PHE A 70 -2.38 -6.98 -3.58
C PHE A 70 -1.83 -6.87 -5.00
N TYR A 71 -1.69 -7.96 -5.76
CA TYR A 71 -1.33 -7.86 -7.18
C TYR A 71 -2.36 -7.06 -7.99
N ASN A 72 -3.65 -7.24 -7.72
CA ASN A 72 -4.69 -6.44 -8.37
C ASN A 72 -4.57 -4.96 -8.01
N VAL A 73 -4.36 -4.64 -6.72
CA VAL A 73 -4.12 -3.26 -6.27
C VAL A 73 -2.89 -2.65 -6.95
N ILE A 74 -1.77 -3.39 -7.03
CA ILE A 74 -0.55 -2.91 -7.70
C ILE A 74 -0.81 -2.61 -9.18
N ASN A 75 -1.57 -3.46 -9.87
CA ASN A 75 -1.94 -3.23 -11.26
C ASN A 75 -2.86 -2.01 -11.42
N GLU A 76 -3.86 -1.85 -10.55
CA GLU A 76 -4.78 -0.70 -10.55
C GLU A 76 -4.05 0.61 -10.29
N LEU A 77 -3.07 0.61 -9.38
CA LEU A 77 -2.24 1.78 -9.07
C LEU A 77 -1.14 2.03 -10.09
N GLN A 78 -0.97 1.15 -11.08
CA GLN A 78 0.09 1.20 -12.11
C GLN A 78 1.50 1.21 -11.51
N ILE A 79 1.72 0.41 -10.47
CA ILE A 79 3.01 0.31 -9.79
C ILE A 79 3.86 -0.79 -10.45
N ASN A 80 5.11 -0.47 -10.77
CA ASN A 80 6.09 -1.43 -11.24
C ASN A 80 6.72 -2.18 -10.07
N LEU A 81 6.45 -3.49 -10.00
CA LEU A 81 6.78 -4.30 -8.85
C LEU A 81 7.43 -5.63 -9.29
N VAL A 82 8.50 -6.02 -8.61
CA VAL A 82 9.23 -7.27 -8.85
C VAL A 82 8.53 -8.46 -8.18
N GLY A 83 7.96 -8.26 -7.00
CA GLY A 83 7.24 -9.32 -6.30
C GLY A 83 6.62 -8.90 -4.98
N ILE A 84 5.65 -9.69 -4.51
CA ILE A 84 5.00 -9.50 -3.22
C ILE A 84 5.28 -10.73 -2.36
N LYS A 85 5.65 -10.52 -1.11
CA LYS A 85 5.71 -11.56 -0.08
C LYS A 85 4.67 -11.27 0.98
N VAL A 86 3.96 -12.31 1.42
CA VAL A 86 2.89 -12.20 2.41
C VAL A 86 3.09 -13.28 3.46
N GLU A 87 3.09 -12.88 4.73
CA GLU A 87 3.21 -13.77 5.88
C GLU A 87 2.22 -13.37 6.97
N ILE A 88 1.52 -14.35 7.56
CA ILE A 88 0.70 -14.12 8.76
C ILE A 88 1.49 -14.64 9.97
N LYS A 89 1.83 -13.75 10.91
CA LYS A 89 2.53 -14.07 12.15
C LYS A 89 1.84 -13.37 13.32
N LEU A 90 1.53 -14.09 14.39
CA LEU A 90 0.99 -13.51 15.63
C LEU A 90 -0.23 -12.56 15.41
N LYS A 91 -1.18 -12.96 14.56
CA LYS A 91 -2.35 -12.12 14.18
C LYS A 91 -1.98 -10.79 13.50
N LYS A 92 -0.82 -10.75 12.86
CA LYS A 92 -0.39 -9.63 12.02
C LYS A 92 -0.12 -10.17 10.62
N LEU A 93 -0.62 -9.44 9.63
CA LEU A 93 -0.32 -9.64 8.23
C LEU A 93 0.89 -8.77 7.88
N ASN A 94 2.02 -9.42 7.64
CA ASN A 94 3.24 -8.77 7.15
C ASN A 94 3.28 -8.91 5.63
N ILE A 95 3.47 -7.80 4.95
CA ILE A 95 3.56 -7.74 3.49
C ILE A 95 4.85 -7.01 3.12
N THR A 96 5.64 -7.61 2.24
CA THR A 96 6.81 -6.97 1.64
C THR A 96 6.56 -6.80 0.15
N PHE A 97 6.66 -5.57 -0.32
CA PHE A 97 6.57 -5.16 -1.72
C PHE A 97 7.98 -4.93 -2.26
N TYR A 98 8.41 -5.70 -3.24
CA TYR A 98 9.75 -5.58 -3.84
C TYR A 98 9.70 -4.72 -5.09
N PHE A 99 10.33 -3.56 -5.07
CA PHE A 99 10.51 -2.66 -6.21
C PHE A 99 11.86 -2.92 -6.89
N PRO A 100 12.10 -2.40 -8.10
CA PRO A 100 13.42 -2.45 -8.72
C PRO A 100 14.46 -1.74 -7.83
N GLY A 101 15.34 -2.51 -7.18
CA GLY A 101 16.40 -2.00 -6.32
C GLY A 101 15.97 -1.58 -4.91
N ASP A 102 14.73 -1.84 -4.50
CA ASP A 102 14.21 -1.40 -3.19
C ASP A 102 13.06 -2.28 -2.67
N SER A 103 12.62 -2.07 -1.43
CA SER A 103 11.45 -2.72 -0.86
C SER A 103 10.65 -1.83 0.09
N LEU A 104 9.36 -2.11 0.23
CA LEU A 104 8.48 -1.50 1.22
C LEU A 104 7.83 -2.60 2.06
N GLU A 105 8.00 -2.50 3.38
CA GLU A 105 7.36 -3.39 4.34
C GLU A 105 6.16 -2.72 4.99
N THR A 106 5.07 -3.47 5.15
CA THR A 106 3.90 -3.00 5.88
C THR A 106 3.32 -4.11 6.75
N VAL A 107 2.73 -3.70 7.86
CA VAL A 107 2.13 -4.60 8.85
C VAL A 107 0.69 -4.15 9.11
N ILE A 108 -0.25 -5.07 8.88
CA ILE A 108 -1.67 -4.87 9.13
C ILE A 108 -2.06 -5.76 10.31
N ASN A 109 -2.69 -5.18 11.33
CA ASN A 109 -3.25 -5.96 12.44
C ASN A 109 -4.50 -6.70 11.94
N THR A 110 -4.65 -7.98 12.28
CA THR A 110 -5.73 -8.86 11.75
C THR A 110 -6.47 -9.61 12.85
#